data_AF-A0A2V2UJF0-F1
#
_entry.id   AF-A0A2V2UJF0-F1
#
_cell.length_a   1.000
_cell.length_b   1.000
_cell.length_c   1.000
_cell.angle_alpha   90.00
_cell.angle_beta   90.00
_cell.angle_gamma   90.00
#
_symmetry.space_group_name_H-M   'P 1'
#
loop_
_entity.id
_entity.type
_entity.pdbx_description
1 polymer ?
#
loop_
_entity_poly.entity_id
_entity_poly.type
_entity_poly.pdbx_seq_one_letter_code
_entity_poly.pdbx_strand_id
1 'polypeptide(L)'
;MPGNQASAVPQGDRQRRARSESEDVTDQPAATRRRVEEARRPQWTMSSAVKDILLEGSTLSTNMKLNDFLWNYVGGRAAVGEDSNVTMQVFVQDPEMFIQNEILLRIITTLPSYSELEKEMKRELEERKILLEANNKFHDEGVDSLEQWRDYEEKDTVTPAARRKLNAVLIQVLREERREAEKRARWDQQQVINLSAKVEDVLFKGSVRVKDMQLNDFLTMELDGMGIVATNWNVLLKEFFIDPTRYIRDAGVLNEIRATGAYARMEKTVREEMGLEEEVRKLHDNGVNNVLGWSKATEEVKATVCENTKNSLDAALEDARKPTTTIEAIKLEGYYESVYNARWHHVMEVSDSKGTVMEVKEGKPPQSWTYRAVGNTFEKKDAVQQSGKAPPRLMVLTSDNGWPYTWGQGLNERIHDCYVNCEVDRVWQIIKGDLNGWLSSHGKKKTSPDPFVLVGTPGIGKSMAAGSYLLYQLLHCDAEQLPMVAYSVAEQTFLFDKIAKMVSLYTSEVSILSILGSFSRRGVKGYIIYDVALKGHQPPAGLPCEGWGMIV
;
A
#
# COMPACT_ATOMS: atom_id res chain seq x y z
N MET A 1 78.42 5.89 -15.09
CA MET A 1 77.84 5.07 -16.19
C MET A 1 77.29 3.79 -15.57
N PRO A 2 76.12 3.30 -16.01
CA PRO A 2 74.82 3.26 -15.28
C PRO A 2 74.52 1.85 -14.70
N GLY A 3 73.45 1.56 -13.94
CA GLY A 3 72.28 2.31 -13.46
C GLY A 3 71.26 1.40 -12.73
N ASN A 4 70.09 1.98 -12.45
CA ASN A 4 68.76 1.36 -12.27
C ASN A 4 68.45 0.44 -11.06
N GLN A 5 67.76 0.97 -10.05
CA GLN A 5 66.30 0.84 -9.80
C GLN A 5 65.99 1.03 -8.31
N ALA A 6 65.09 1.96 -7.96
CA ALA A 6 64.44 1.99 -6.65
C ALA A 6 63.01 2.54 -6.76
N SER A 7 62.08 1.64 -6.43
CA SER A 7 60.84 1.78 -5.66
C SER A 7 59.87 2.95 -5.92
N ALA A 8 58.65 2.56 -6.28
CA ALA A 8 57.48 3.40 -6.45
C ALA A 8 56.77 3.72 -5.11
N VAL A 9 56.47 5.01 -4.90
CA VAL A 9 55.30 5.51 -4.15
C VAL A 9 54.91 6.85 -4.79
N PRO A 10 53.64 7.13 -5.14
CA PRO A 10 53.18 8.49 -5.36
C PRO A 10 52.34 8.99 -4.18
N GLN A 11 52.80 10.10 -3.62
CA GLN A 11 52.06 10.97 -2.69
C GLN A 11 50.93 11.71 -3.44
N GLY A 12 49.81 11.91 -2.75
CA GLY A 12 48.66 12.66 -3.24
C GLY A 12 48.90 14.17 -3.32
N ASP A 13 48.48 14.74 -4.43
CA ASP A 13 48.54 16.16 -4.75
C ASP A 13 47.58 16.99 -3.90
N ARG A 14 48.14 18.05 -3.29
CA ARG A 14 47.44 19.24 -2.82
C ARG A 14 47.57 20.31 -3.91
N GLN A 15 46.45 20.78 -4.47
CA GLN A 15 46.44 22.10 -5.10
C GLN A 15 45.18 22.92 -4.79
N ARG A 16 45.45 24.20 -4.58
CA ARG A 16 44.65 25.24 -3.93
C ARG A 16 43.39 25.64 -4.69
N ARG A 17 42.36 25.88 -3.88
CA ARG A 17 41.21 26.78 -4.01
C ARG A 17 41.49 28.07 -4.79
N ALA A 18 40.71 28.33 -5.83
CA ALA A 18 40.39 29.65 -6.36
C ALA A 18 38.86 29.85 -6.27
N ARG A 19 38.44 31.01 -5.77
CA ARG A 19 37.05 31.44 -5.56
C ARG A 19 36.68 32.38 -6.70
N SER A 20 35.57 32.12 -7.38
CA SER A 20 34.90 33.07 -8.29
C SER A 20 33.46 33.24 -7.84
N GLU A 21 33.09 34.48 -7.59
CA GLU A 21 31.73 34.97 -7.33
C GLU A 21 31.09 35.35 -8.67
N SER A 22 29.86 34.86 -8.94
CA SER A 22 28.85 35.57 -9.74
C SER A 22 27.50 34.82 -9.73
N GLU A 23 26.51 35.48 -9.11
CA GLU A 23 25.12 35.67 -9.57
C GLU A 23 24.25 34.45 -9.92
N ASP A 24 23.45 34.07 -8.92
CA ASP A 24 21.99 33.84 -8.93
C ASP A 24 21.30 33.59 -10.29
N VAL A 25 21.12 32.32 -10.65
CA VAL A 25 20.06 31.86 -11.57
C VAL A 25 19.41 30.63 -10.96
N THR A 26 18.13 30.78 -10.61
CA THR A 26 17.30 29.73 -10.01
C THR A 26 16.86 28.72 -11.09
N ASP A 27 17.77 27.86 -11.53
CA ASP A 27 17.40 26.71 -12.37
C ASP A 27 17.01 25.53 -11.49
N GLN A 28 15.71 25.35 -11.25
CA GLN A 28 15.19 24.09 -10.75
C GLN A 28 15.36 22.99 -11.81
N PRO A 29 15.88 21.81 -11.46
CA PRO A 29 16.12 20.73 -12.42
C PRO A 29 14.79 20.14 -12.94
N ALA A 30 14.76 19.83 -14.24
CA ALA A 30 13.60 19.28 -14.97
C ALA A 30 12.97 18.01 -14.34
N ALA A 31 13.72 17.30 -13.49
CA ALA A 31 13.21 16.16 -12.71
C ALA A 31 12.13 16.55 -11.68
N THR A 32 12.17 17.78 -11.16
CA THR A 32 11.18 18.29 -10.19
C THR A 32 9.85 18.64 -10.87
N ARG A 33 9.86 19.17 -12.10
CA ARG A 33 8.63 19.43 -12.86
C ARG A 33 7.86 18.14 -13.18
N ARG A 34 8.58 17.07 -13.58
CA ARG A 34 7.97 15.77 -13.87
C ARG A 34 7.29 15.14 -12.65
N ARG A 35 7.87 15.28 -11.45
CA ARG A 35 7.28 14.78 -10.19
C ARG A 35 6.10 15.63 -9.69
N VAL A 36 6.07 16.92 -9.98
CA VAL A 36 4.96 17.81 -9.59
C VAL A 36 3.75 17.66 -10.52
N GLU A 37 3.96 17.35 -11.80
CA GLU A 37 2.88 17.03 -12.75
C GLU A 37 2.29 15.64 -12.55
N GLU A 38 3.08 14.63 -12.16
CA GLU A 38 2.54 13.31 -11.78
C GLU A 38 1.66 13.36 -10.52
N ALA A 39 1.89 14.32 -9.61
CA ALA A 39 1.09 14.50 -8.40
C ALA A 39 -0.27 15.19 -8.62
N ARG A 40 -0.59 15.62 -9.85
CA ARG A 40 -1.81 16.38 -10.18
C ARG A 40 -2.73 15.76 -11.23
N ARG A 41 -2.43 14.55 -11.75
CA ARG A 41 -3.34 13.89 -12.69
C ARG A 41 -4.59 13.38 -11.96
N PRO A 42 -5.81 13.62 -12.49
CA PRO A 42 -7.02 13.00 -12.00
C PRO A 42 -6.85 11.47 -11.96
N GLN A 43 -7.20 10.84 -10.83
CA GLN A 43 -7.34 9.38 -10.78
C GLN A 43 -8.68 9.01 -11.41
N TRP A 44 -8.66 8.70 -12.70
CA TRP A 44 -9.84 8.24 -13.42
C TRP A 44 -10.28 6.84 -12.94
N THR A 45 -11.58 6.60 -12.99
CA THR A 45 -12.27 5.36 -12.61
C THR A 45 -13.35 5.03 -13.65
N MET A 46 -13.92 3.83 -13.61
CA MET A 46 -15.03 3.44 -14.51
C MET A 46 -16.26 4.36 -14.39
N SER A 47 -16.46 4.98 -13.22
CA SER A 47 -17.54 5.95 -12.98
C SER A 47 -17.21 7.37 -13.45
N SER A 48 -16.04 7.61 -14.02
CA SER A 48 -15.62 8.94 -14.45
C SER A 48 -16.43 9.41 -15.65
N ALA A 49 -16.83 10.68 -15.64
CA ALA A 49 -17.65 11.24 -16.69
C ALA A 49 -16.85 11.39 -18.00
N VAL A 50 -17.44 10.95 -19.10
CA VAL A 50 -16.86 11.08 -20.46
C VAL A 50 -16.51 12.53 -20.76
N LYS A 51 -17.39 13.47 -20.37
CA LYS A 51 -17.18 14.91 -20.50
C LYS A 51 -15.88 15.39 -19.86
N ASP A 52 -15.63 14.96 -18.62
CA ASP A 52 -14.46 15.42 -17.85
C ASP A 52 -13.17 14.86 -18.46
N ILE A 53 -13.20 13.63 -18.97
CA ILE A 53 -12.06 13.00 -19.66
C ILE A 53 -11.77 13.69 -20.99
N LEU A 54 -12.80 13.96 -21.81
CA LEU A 54 -12.63 14.63 -23.10
C LEU A 54 -12.07 16.04 -22.91
N LEU A 55 -12.58 16.76 -21.92
CA LEU A 55 -12.19 18.13 -21.60
C LEU A 55 -10.97 18.21 -20.68
N GLU A 56 -10.35 17.09 -20.29
CA GLU A 56 -9.12 17.07 -19.52
C GLU A 56 -8.00 17.79 -20.30
N GLY A 57 -7.34 18.73 -19.63
CA GLY A 57 -6.28 19.56 -20.22
C GLY A 57 -6.77 20.60 -21.23
N SER A 58 -8.09 20.69 -21.49
CA SER A 58 -8.68 21.68 -22.42
C SER A 58 -8.81 23.10 -21.86
N THR A 59 -8.15 23.37 -20.72
CA THR A 59 -7.84 24.74 -20.30
C THR A 59 -6.91 25.33 -21.36
N LEU A 60 -7.48 26.12 -22.26
CA LEU A 60 -6.77 26.86 -23.30
C LEU A 60 -5.49 27.44 -22.68
N SER A 61 -4.35 26.94 -23.12
CA SER A 61 -3.16 26.74 -22.27
C SER A 61 -2.40 28.02 -21.93
N THR A 62 -2.99 29.19 -22.13
CA THR A 62 -2.37 30.48 -21.83
C THR A 62 -3.34 31.44 -21.16
N ASN A 63 -3.28 31.49 -19.83
CA ASN A 63 -3.74 32.66 -19.04
C ASN A 63 -2.89 33.93 -19.31
N MET A 64 -2.16 33.97 -20.42
CA MET A 64 -1.35 35.13 -20.83
C MET A 64 -2.32 36.25 -21.21
N LYS A 65 -2.19 37.40 -20.54
CA LYS A 65 -2.93 38.60 -20.91
C LYS A 65 -2.26 39.31 -22.08
N LEU A 66 -3.02 40.13 -22.78
CA LEU A 66 -2.52 40.97 -23.87
C LEU A 66 -1.31 41.81 -23.42
N ASN A 67 -1.35 42.44 -22.24
CA ASN A 67 -0.20 43.20 -21.74
C ASN A 67 1.02 42.33 -21.43
N ASP A 68 0.83 41.08 -21.00
CA ASP A 68 1.95 40.15 -20.79
C ASP A 68 2.62 39.81 -22.14
N PHE A 69 1.81 39.62 -23.19
CA PHE A 69 2.31 39.42 -24.55
C PHE A 69 3.05 40.66 -25.08
N LEU A 70 2.47 41.86 -24.94
CA LEU A 70 3.09 43.11 -25.39
C LEU A 70 4.42 43.36 -24.68
N TRP A 71 4.46 43.12 -23.36
CA TRP A 71 5.67 43.29 -22.57
C TRP A 71 6.81 42.39 -23.04
N ASN A 72 6.50 41.13 -23.36
CA ASN A 72 7.48 40.13 -23.75
C ASN A 72 7.94 40.24 -25.21
N TYR A 73 7.06 40.67 -26.14
CA TYR A 73 7.31 40.57 -27.59
C TYR A 73 7.30 41.90 -28.35
N VAL A 74 6.69 42.96 -27.81
CA VAL A 74 6.65 44.30 -28.43
C VAL A 74 7.58 45.28 -27.71
N GLY A 75 7.87 45.03 -26.42
CA GLY A 75 8.81 45.78 -25.58
C GLY A 75 8.11 46.59 -24.50
N GLY A 76 8.76 46.75 -23.33
CA GLY A 76 8.19 47.25 -22.07
C GLY A 76 7.66 48.70 -22.03
N ARG A 77 7.36 49.32 -23.17
CA ARG A 77 6.61 50.59 -23.27
C ARG A 77 5.24 50.44 -23.94
N ALA A 78 4.91 49.28 -24.50
CA ALA A 78 3.60 49.01 -25.08
C ALA A 78 2.70 48.36 -24.02
N ALA A 79 1.67 49.08 -23.58
CA ALA A 79 0.63 48.56 -22.69
C ALA A 79 -0.71 49.15 -23.10
N VAL A 80 -1.75 48.32 -23.07
CA VAL A 80 -3.15 48.75 -23.21
C VAL A 80 -3.76 48.99 -21.84
N GLY A 81 -4.81 49.81 -21.79
CA GLY A 81 -5.56 50.07 -20.56
C GLY A 81 -6.14 48.79 -19.95
N GLU A 82 -6.49 48.84 -18.67
CA GLU A 82 -6.97 47.67 -17.91
C GLU A 82 -8.22 47.04 -18.54
N ASP A 83 -9.12 47.87 -19.09
CA ASP A 83 -10.34 47.44 -19.80
C ASP A 83 -10.06 46.70 -21.12
N SER A 84 -8.88 46.92 -21.72
CA SER A 84 -8.43 46.27 -22.96
C SER A 84 -7.48 45.10 -22.68
N ASN A 85 -7.06 44.89 -21.43
CA ASN A 85 -6.07 43.88 -21.04
C ASN A 85 -6.71 42.49 -20.85
N VAL A 86 -7.32 41.99 -21.92
CA VAL A 86 -7.97 40.69 -21.97
C VAL A 86 -6.97 39.54 -22.11
N THR A 87 -7.42 38.31 -21.96
CA THR A 87 -6.59 37.13 -22.28
C THR A 87 -6.30 37.09 -23.77
N MET A 88 -5.14 36.55 -24.15
CA MET A 88 -4.80 36.37 -25.57
C MET A 88 -5.84 35.54 -26.33
N GLN A 89 -6.58 34.68 -25.63
CA GLN A 89 -7.70 33.92 -26.18
C GLN A 89 -8.81 34.81 -26.73
N VAL A 90 -9.21 35.82 -25.96
CA VAL A 90 -10.26 36.75 -26.33
C VAL A 90 -9.72 37.72 -27.39
N PHE A 91 -8.48 38.18 -27.22
CA PHE A 91 -7.84 39.09 -28.16
C PHE A 91 -7.68 38.50 -29.58
N VAL A 92 -7.25 37.25 -29.71
CA VAL A 92 -7.01 36.60 -31.02
C VAL A 92 -8.30 36.40 -31.84
N GLN A 93 -9.47 36.34 -31.17
CA GLN A 93 -10.75 36.20 -31.88
C GLN A 93 -11.17 37.48 -32.59
N ASP A 94 -10.95 38.63 -31.95
CA ASP A 94 -11.30 39.94 -32.49
C ASP A 94 -10.35 41.04 -31.97
N PRO A 95 -9.14 41.16 -32.54
CA PRO A 95 -8.13 42.11 -32.06
C PRO A 95 -8.55 43.58 -32.17
N GLU A 96 -9.41 43.90 -33.15
CA GLU A 96 -9.88 45.25 -33.46
C GLU A 96 -10.81 45.78 -32.37
N MET A 97 -11.52 44.90 -31.65
CA MET A 97 -12.35 45.27 -30.50
C MET A 97 -11.51 45.83 -29.35
N PHE A 98 -10.27 45.36 -29.17
CA PHE A 98 -9.45 45.68 -28.00
C PHE A 98 -8.36 46.73 -28.26
N ILE A 99 -7.89 46.86 -29.52
CA ILE A 99 -6.88 47.84 -29.93
C ILE A 99 -7.41 48.68 -31.09
N GLN A 100 -7.81 49.91 -30.79
CA GLN A 100 -8.23 50.90 -31.80
C GLN A 100 -7.06 51.55 -32.55
N ASN A 101 -5.83 51.44 -32.03
CA ASN A 101 -4.64 51.98 -32.70
C ASN A 101 -4.18 51.03 -33.82
N GLU A 102 -4.52 51.40 -35.06
CA GLU A 102 -4.21 50.61 -36.26
C GLU A 102 -2.71 50.31 -36.42
N ILE A 103 -1.82 51.23 -36.03
CA ILE A 103 -0.37 51.05 -36.13
C ILE A 103 0.10 49.98 -35.14
N LEU A 104 -0.37 50.07 -33.89
CA LEU A 104 -0.02 49.11 -32.84
C LEU A 104 -0.58 47.71 -33.17
N LEU A 105 -1.82 47.64 -33.64
CA LEU A 105 -2.45 46.38 -34.03
C LEU A 105 -1.69 45.71 -35.19
N ARG A 106 -1.26 46.48 -36.19
CA ARG A 106 -0.45 45.99 -37.30
C ARG A 106 0.91 45.46 -36.83
N ILE A 107 1.56 46.13 -35.89
CA ILE A 107 2.83 45.66 -35.31
C ILE A 107 2.61 44.31 -34.60
N ILE A 108 1.56 44.18 -33.79
CA ILE A 108 1.26 42.96 -33.04
C ILE A 108 0.96 41.80 -33.99
N THR A 109 0.06 42.00 -34.95
CA THR A 109 -0.41 40.96 -35.88
C THR A 109 0.65 40.51 -36.89
N THR A 110 1.69 41.31 -37.11
CA THR A 110 2.84 40.94 -37.96
C THR A 110 3.95 40.21 -37.23
N LEU A 111 3.88 40.08 -35.90
CA LEU A 111 4.88 39.34 -35.12
C LEU A 111 4.78 37.82 -35.37
N PRO A 112 5.90 37.12 -35.62
CA PRO A 112 5.92 35.65 -35.71
C PRO A 112 5.33 34.99 -34.45
N SER A 113 5.65 35.51 -33.26
CA SER A 113 5.14 35.00 -31.99
C SER A 113 3.62 35.14 -31.85
N TYR A 114 3.02 36.19 -32.42
CA TYR A 114 1.56 36.32 -32.46
C TYR A 114 0.95 35.29 -33.40
N SER A 115 1.53 35.11 -34.60
CA SER A 115 1.02 34.14 -35.58
C SER A 115 1.11 32.69 -35.10
N GLU A 116 2.19 32.32 -34.41
CA GLU A 116 2.34 30.99 -33.80
C GLU A 116 1.30 30.76 -32.69
N LEU A 117 1.15 31.75 -31.80
CA LEU A 117 0.19 31.70 -30.71
C LEU A 117 -1.25 31.64 -31.25
N GLU A 118 -1.59 32.46 -32.23
CA GLU A 118 -2.89 32.43 -32.91
C GLU A 118 -3.20 31.06 -33.53
N LYS A 119 -2.24 30.45 -34.24
CA LYS A 119 -2.40 29.12 -34.83
C LYS A 119 -2.61 28.04 -33.79
N GLU A 120 -1.91 28.11 -32.66
CA GLU A 120 -2.07 27.16 -31.57
C GLU A 120 -3.45 27.32 -30.91
N MET A 121 -3.85 28.54 -30.58
CA MET A 121 -5.16 28.82 -29.96
C MET A 121 -6.32 28.41 -30.87
N LYS A 122 -6.23 28.69 -32.18
CA LYS A 122 -7.25 28.26 -33.15
C LYS A 122 -7.34 26.74 -33.23
N ARG A 123 -6.21 26.03 -33.12
CA ARG A 123 -6.17 24.56 -33.10
C ARG A 123 -6.79 23.99 -31.83
N GLU A 124 -6.41 24.52 -30.66
CA GLU A 124 -6.99 24.11 -29.36
C GLU A 124 -8.50 24.37 -29.32
N LEU A 125 -8.96 25.49 -29.88
CA LEU A 125 -10.39 25.83 -29.95
C LEU A 125 -11.16 24.86 -30.87
N GLU A 126 -10.61 24.54 -32.03
CA GLU A 126 -11.24 23.58 -32.95
C GLU A 126 -11.25 22.16 -32.37
N GLU A 127 -10.16 21.73 -31.72
CA GLU A 127 -10.13 20.45 -31.01
C GLU A 127 -11.18 20.41 -29.89
N ARG A 128 -11.29 21.48 -29.09
CA ARG A 128 -12.29 21.59 -28.03
C ARG A 128 -13.71 21.55 -28.60
N LYS A 129 -13.97 22.20 -29.73
CA LYS A 129 -15.26 22.17 -30.41
C LYS A 129 -15.61 20.75 -30.85
N ILE A 130 -14.68 20.04 -31.48
CA ILE A 130 -14.85 18.64 -31.89
C ILE A 130 -15.17 17.75 -30.67
N LEU A 131 -14.46 17.94 -29.56
CA LEU A 131 -14.68 17.15 -28.34
C LEU A 131 -16.02 17.46 -27.68
N LEU A 132 -16.49 18.71 -27.72
CA LEU A 132 -17.81 19.10 -27.23
C LEU A 132 -18.94 18.54 -28.09
N GLU A 133 -18.79 18.55 -29.42
CA GLU A 133 -19.75 17.92 -30.33
C GLU A 133 -19.85 16.42 -30.08
N ALA A 134 -18.71 15.74 -29.90
CA ALA A 134 -18.68 14.33 -29.51
C ALA A 134 -19.36 14.10 -28.16
N ASN A 135 -19.12 14.97 -27.16
CA ASN A 135 -19.77 14.87 -25.87
C ASN A 135 -21.29 15.03 -25.94
N ASN A 136 -21.80 15.92 -26.79
CA ASN A 136 -23.24 16.08 -26.99
C ASN A 136 -23.84 14.82 -27.62
N LYS A 137 -23.18 14.25 -28.63
CA LYS A 137 -23.57 12.96 -29.23
C LYS A 137 -23.62 11.85 -28.17
N PHE A 138 -22.60 11.77 -27.30
CA PHE A 138 -22.57 10.78 -26.23
C PHE A 138 -23.71 10.93 -25.23
N HIS A 139 -24.06 12.17 -24.84
CA HIS A 139 -25.22 12.41 -24.00
C HIS A 139 -26.53 11.97 -24.66
N ASP A 140 -26.69 12.24 -25.97
CA ASP A 140 -27.89 11.83 -26.73
C ASP A 140 -28.01 10.29 -26.83
N GLU A 141 -26.88 9.60 -26.85
CA GLU A 141 -26.80 8.13 -26.93
C GLU A 141 -26.67 7.44 -25.57
N GLY A 142 -26.70 8.19 -24.46
CA GLY A 142 -26.67 7.69 -23.09
C GLY A 142 -25.29 7.19 -22.61
N VAL A 143 -24.21 7.69 -23.19
CA VAL A 143 -22.82 7.37 -22.84
C VAL A 143 -22.23 8.47 -21.95
N ASP A 144 -22.57 8.45 -20.67
CA ASP A 144 -22.15 9.49 -19.71
C ASP A 144 -20.87 9.11 -18.93
N SER A 145 -20.61 7.81 -18.78
CA SER A 145 -19.48 7.29 -18.00
C SER A 145 -18.47 6.51 -18.84
N LEU A 146 -17.24 6.39 -18.32
CA LEU A 146 -16.18 5.59 -18.91
C LEU A 146 -16.56 4.11 -19.03
N GLU A 147 -17.36 3.60 -18.09
CA GLU A 147 -17.95 2.25 -18.14
C GLU A 147 -18.89 2.09 -19.33
N GLN A 148 -19.78 3.05 -19.57
CA GLN A 148 -20.69 3.02 -20.72
C GLN A 148 -19.91 3.14 -22.03
N TRP A 149 -18.85 3.95 -22.05
CA TRP A 149 -17.93 4.04 -23.18
C TRP A 149 -17.24 2.70 -23.48
N ARG A 150 -16.88 1.90 -22.45
CA ARG A 150 -16.29 0.57 -22.65
C ARG A 150 -17.15 -0.31 -23.55
N ASP A 151 -18.46 -0.32 -23.31
CA ASP A 151 -19.41 -1.23 -23.94
C ASP A 151 -20.15 -0.65 -25.17
N TYR A 152 -19.81 0.58 -25.55
CA TYR A 152 -20.40 1.26 -26.70
C TYR A 152 -19.92 0.64 -28.03
N GLU A 153 -20.87 0.28 -28.91
CA GLU A 153 -20.61 -0.44 -30.17
C GLU A 153 -20.06 0.47 -31.28
N GLU A 154 -20.64 1.66 -31.45
CA GLU A 154 -20.41 2.54 -32.60
C GLU A 154 -19.15 3.42 -32.45
N LYS A 155 -18.09 2.89 -31.85
CA LYS A 155 -16.81 3.62 -31.61
C LYS A 155 -16.13 4.08 -32.90
N ASP A 156 -16.40 3.43 -34.01
CA ASP A 156 -15.93 3.79 -35.35
C ASP A 156 -16.59 5.08 -35.89
N THR A 157 -17.83 5.36 -35.48
CA THR A 157 -18.57 6.58 -35.84
C THR A 157 -18.12 7.82 -35.07
N VAL A 158 -17.33 7.64 -34.01
CA VAL A 158 -16.84 8.69 -33.13
C VAL A 158 -15.59 9.32 -33.72
N THR A 159 -15.46 10.63 -33.57
CA THR A 159 -14.28 11.37 -34.03
C THR A 159 -12.99 10.77 -33.46
N PRO A 160 -11.94 10.52 -34.28
CA PRO A 160 -10.71 9.86 -33.82
C PRO A 160 -10.03 10.54 -32.62
N ALA A 161 -10.17 11.85 -32.47
CA ALA A 161 -9.64 12.59 -31.32
C ALA A 161 -10.32 12.20 -30.00
N ALA A 162 -11.67 12.16 -29.98
CA ALA A 162 -12.46 11.78 -28.81
C ALA A 162 -12.22 10.31 -28.43
N ARG A 163 -12.28 9.41 -29.42
CA ARG A 163 -12.02 7.98 -29.22
C ARG A 163 -10.64 7.73 -28.62
N ARG A 164 -9.59 8.38 -29.16
CA ARG A 164 -8.21 8.21 -28.66
C ARG A 164 -8.08 8.65 -27.21
N LYS A 165 -8.69 9.77 -26.81
CA LYS A 165 -8.66 10.25 -25.41
C LYS A 165 -9.34 9.26 -24.47
N LEU A 166 -10.56 8.84 -24.80
CA LEU A 166 -11.33 7.93 -23.95
C LEU A 166 -10.68 6.54 -23.84
N ASN A 167 -10.21 5.99 -24.96
CA ASN A 167 -9.51 4.70 -24.96
C ASN A 167 -8.19 4.77 -24.19
N ALA A 168 -7.45 5.88 -24.26
CA ALA A 168 -6.22 6.05 -23.48
C ALA A 168 -6.49 5.97 -21.96
N VAL A 169 -7.54 6.66 -21.49
CA VAL A 169 -7.94 6.62 -20.08
C VAL A 169 -8.49 5.25 -19.69
N LEU A 170 -9.36 4.66 -20.51
CA LEU A 170 -9.92 3.32 -20.25
C LEU A 170 -8.82 2.25 -20.14
N ILE A 171 -7.84 2.27 -21.04
CA ILE A 171 -6.68 1.37 -20.99
C ILE A 171 -5.88 1.58 -19.70
N GLN A 172 -5.70 2.83 -19.27
CA GLN A 172 -4.99 3.14 -18.03
C GLN A 172 -5.73 2.56 -16.81
N VAL A 173 -7.06 2.77 -16.72
CA VAL A 173 -7.89 2.25 -15.63
C VAL A 173 -7.84 0.72 -15.60
N LEU A 174 -8.07 0.05 -16.72
CA LEU A 174 -8.03 -1.42 -16.82
C LEU A 174 -6.66 -2.00 -16.45
N ARG A 175 -5.57 -1.34 -16.86
CA ARG A 175 -4.21 -1.78 -16.50
C ARG A 175 -3.93 -1.63 -15.01
N GLU A 176 -4.38 -0.55 -14.39
CA GLU A 176 -4.19 -0.36 -12.94
C GLU A 176 -5.06 -1.32 -12.13
N GLU A 177 -6.32 -1.55 -12.54
CA GLU A 177 -7.18 -2.57 -11.92
C GLU A 177 -6.56 -3.97 -12.00
N ARG A 178 -6.03 -4.35 -13.17
CA ARG A 178 -5.28 -5.61 -13.35
C ARG A 178 -4.04 -5.64 -12.47
N ARG A 179 -3.27 -4.55 -12.42
CA ARG A 179 -2.06 -4.47 -11.60
C ARG A 179 -2.38 -4.64 -10.11
N GLU A 180 -3.44 -4.01 -9.62
CA GLU A 180 -3.91 -4.16 -8.25
C GLU A 180 -4.49 -5.55 -7.98
N ALA A 181 -5.18 -6.17 -8.93
CA ALA A 181 -5.61 -7.57 -8.83
C ALA A 181 -4.42 -8.54 -8.77
N GLU A 182 -3.40 -8.36 -9.62
CA GLU A 182 -2.17 -9.15 -9.56
C GLU A 182 -1.37 -8.88 -8.29
N LYS A 183 -1.33 -7.64 -7.79
CA LYS A 183 -0.72 -7.34 -6.49
C LYS A 183 -1.46 -8.07 -5.38
N ARG A 184 -2.80 -8.00 -5.32
CA ARG A 184 -3.61 -8.75 -4.34
C ARG A 184 -3.36 -10.25 -4.42
N ALA A 185 -3.39 -10.82 -5.63
CA ALA A 185 -3.12 -12.23 -5.84
C ALA A 185 -1.67 -12.60 -5.44
N ARG A 186 -0.69 -11.74 -5.71
CA ARG A 186 0.70 -11.90 -5.22
C ARG A 186 0.80 -11.74 -3.70
N TRP A 187 0.08 -10.81 -3.07
CA TRP A 187 0.04 -10.65 -1.61
C TRP A 187 -0.54 -11.89 -0.93
N ASP A 188 -1.60 -12.48 -1.49
CA ASP A 188 -2.16 -13.75 -1.03
C ASP A 188 -1.16 -14.91 -1.21
N GLN A 189 -0.30 -14.83 -2.23
CA GLN A 189 0.72 -15.84 -2.56
C GLN A 189 2.10 -15.61 -1.90
N GLN A 190 2.42 -14.41 -1.38
CA GLN A 190 3.68 -14.12 -0.67
C GLN A 190 3.77 -14.86 0.68
N GLN A 191 2.76 -15.68 1.00
CA GLN A 191 2.86 -16.79 1.92
C GLN A 191 3.82 -17.83 1.35
N VAL A 192 4.95 -18.08 2.03
CA VAL A 192 5.91 -19.15 1.71
C VAL A 192 5.18 -20.40 1.18
N ILE A 193 5.54 -20.87 -0.02
CA ILE A 193 5.03 -22.13 -0.58
C ILE A 193 5.30 -23.21 0.47
N ASN A 194 4.25 -23.65 1.12
CA ASN A 194 4.30 -24.69 2.13
C ASN A 194 3.59 -25.93 1.57
N LEU A 195 3.71 -27.05 2.27
CA LEU A 195 3.11 -28.32 1.84
C LEU A 195 1.58 -28.27 1.64
N SER A 196 0.88 -27.27 2.20
CA SER A 196 -0.56 -27.07 2.02
C SER A 196 -0.95 -26.17 0.83
N ALA A 197 0.02 -25.59 0.12
CA ALA A 197 -0.25 -24.75 -1.06
C ALA A 197 -1.00 -25.54 -2.13
N LYS A 198 -2.07 -24.95 -2.69
CA LYS A 198 -2.90 -25.61 -3.71
C LYS A 198 -2.11 -25.76 -5.01
N VAL A 199 -2.40 -26.83 -5.74
CA VAL A 199 -1.79 -27.08 -7.07
C VAL A 199 -2.09 -25.93 -8.03
N GLU A 200 -3.30 -25.41 -8.03
CA GLU A 200 -3.72 -24.24 -8.82
C GLU A 200 -2.81 -23.04 -8.59
N ASP A 201 -2.58 -22.68 -7.33
CA ASP A 201 -1.81 -21.50 -6.94
C ASP A 201 -0.34 -21.62 -7.36
N VAL A 202 0.21 -22.84 -7.31
CA VAL A 202 1.58 -23.15 -7.76
C VAL A 202 1.69 -22.99 -9.28
N LEU A 203 0.74 -23.55 -10.04
CA LEU A 203 0.82 -23.59 -11.50
C LEU A 203 0.51 -22.23 -12.14
N PHE A 204 -0.49 -21.51 -11.64
CA PHE A 204 -0.85 -20.19 -12.14
C PHE A 204 -0.02 -19.05 -11.53
N LYS A 205 0.82 -19.35 -10.53
CA LYS A 205 1.74 -18.40 -9.87
C LYS A 205 1.05 -17.09 -9.44
N GLY A 206 -0.17 -17.19 -8.93
CA GLY A 206 -0.96 -16.01 -8.52
C GLY A 206 -1.19 -14.98 -9.64
N SER A 207 -1.05 -15.37 -10.90
CA SER A 207 -1.26 -14.47 -12.04
C SER A 207 -2.77 -14.31 -12.28
N VAL A 208 -3.19 -13.09 -12.63
CA VAL A 208 -4.56 -12.85 -13.09
C VAL A 208 -4.77 -13.62 -14.38
N ARG A 209 -5.74 -14.55 -14.36
CA ARG A 209 -5.99 -15.47 -15.46
C ARG A 209 -6.51 -14.71 -16.67
N VAL A 210 -5.79 -14.80 -17.77
CA VAL A 210 -6.13 -14.12 -19.01
C VAL A 210 -7.41 -14.70 -19.62
N LYS A 211 -7.64 -16.01 -19.46
CA LYS A 211 -8.84 -16.70 -19.93
C LYS A 211 -10.14 -16.18 -19.33
N ASP A 212 -10.06 -15.57 -18.14
CA ASP A 212 -11.20 -14.99 -17.41
C ASP A 212 -11.32 -13.46 -17.65
N MET A 213 -10.56 -12.90 -18.60
CA MET A 213 -10.75 -11.53 -19.08
C MET A 213 -12.03 -11.45 -19.93
N GLN A 214 -12.74 -10.31 -19.87
CA GLN A 214 -13.87 -10.04 -20.74
C GLN A 214 -13.41 -9.73 -22.18
N LEU A 215 -14.21 -10.15 -23.17
CA LEU A 215 -13.92 -9.92 -24.58
C LEU A 215 -13.82 -8.42 -24.89
N ASN A 216 -14.75 -7.60 -24.41
CA ASN A 216 -14.75 -6.16 -24.65
C ASN A 216 -13.50 -5.46 -24.08
N ASP A 217 -12.98 -5.92 -22.93
CA ASP A 217 -11.72 -5.41 -22.37
C ASP A 217 -10.55 -5.71 -23.31
N PHE A 218 -10.45 -6.95 -23.81
CA PHE A 218 -9.42 -7.32 -24.78
C PHE A 218 -9.52 -6.50 -26.08
N LEU A 219 -10.71 -6.42 -26.68
CA LEU A 219 -10.94 -5.67 -27.92
C LEU A 219 -10.59 -4.19 -27.73
N THR A 220 -10.91 -3.61 -26.57
CA THR A 220 -10.57 -2.22 -26.28
C THR A 220 -9.07 -2.02 -26.08
N MET A 221 -8.43 -2.89 -25.29
CA MET A 221 -7.04 -2.73 -24.90
C MET A 221 -6.06 -2.97 -26.04
N GLU A 222 -6.35 -3.93 -26.91
CA GLU A 222 -5.40 -4.41 -27.92
C GLU A 222 -5.83 -4.08 -29.36
N LEU A 223 -7.11 -3.75 -29.59
CA LEU A 223 -7.71 -3.62 -30.92
C LEU A 223 -8.52 -2.33 -31.12
N ASP A 224 -8.32 -1.30 -30.28
CA ASP A 224 -9.01 0.01 -30.35
C ASP A 224 -10.55 -0.07 -30.32
N GLY A 225 -11.09 -1.17 -29.76
CA GLY A 225 -12.52 -1.44 -29.69
C GLY A 225 -13.11 -2.06 -30.96
N MET A 226 -12.27 -2.51 -31.90
CA MET A 226 -12.70 -3.22 -33.11
C MET A 226 -13.47 -4.49 -32.73
N GLY A 227 -14.69 -4.64 -33.25
CA GLY A 227 -15.54 -5.83 -33.05
C GLY A 227 -16.34 -5.85 -31.74
N ILE A 228 -16.40 -4.74 -31.00
CA ILE A 228 -17.25 -4.63 -29.81
C ILE A 228 -18.72 -4.65 -30.24
N VAL A 229 -19.49 -5.48 -29.52
CA VAL A 229 -20.95 -5.56 -29.63
C VAL A 229 -21.48 -5.60 -28.19
N ALA A 230 -22.58 -4.92 -27.89
CA ALA A 230 -23.20 -4.81 -26.58
C ALA A 230 -23.59 -6.18 -26.02
N THR A 231 -23.88 -7.17 -26.87
CA THR A 231 -24.15 -8.54 -26.44
C THR A 231 -22.93 -9.25 -25.85
N ASN A 232 -21.71 -8.72 -26.01
CA ASN A 232 -20.45 -9.37 -25.62
C ASN A 232 -19.91 -8.94 -24.24
N TRP A 233 -20.64 -8.09 -23.51
CA TRP A 233 -20.23 -7.47 -22.23
C TRP A 233 -19.86 -8.45 -21.09
N ASN A 234 -20.24 -9.74 -21.21
CA ASN A 234 -19.91 -10.78 -20.21
C ASN A 234 -19.19 -11.99 -20.80
N VAL A 235 -18.77 -11.94 -22.07
CA VAL A 235 -18.13 -13.08 -22.72
C VAL A 235 -16.68 -13.15 -22.26
N LEU A 236 -16.29 -14.28 -21.66
CA LEU A 236 -14.91 -14.52 -21.25
C LEU A 236 -14.07 -14.98 -22.43
N LEU A 237 -12.77 -14.66 -22.44
CA LEU A 237 -11.88 -15.07 -23.52
C LEU A 237 -11.84 -16.59 -23.71
N LYS A 238 -11.93 -17.38 -22.62
CA LYS A 238 -12.04 -18.85 -22.73
C LYS A 238 -13.24 -19.32 -23.54
N GLU A 239 -14.35 -18.59 -23.51
CA GLU A 239 -15.56 -18.92 -24.27
C GLU A 239 -15.46 -18.39 -25.71
N PHE A 240 -14.92 -17.19 -25.87
CA PHE A 240 -14.71 -16.58 -27.19
C PHE A 240 -13.78 -17.41 -28.08
N PHE A 241 -12.64 -17.86 -27.57
CA PHE A 241 -11.67 -18.61 -28.37
C PHE A 241 -12.09 -20.06 -28.69
N ILE A 242 -13.21 -20.55 -28.13
CA ILE A 242 -13.82 -21.82 -28.56
C ILE A 242 -14.48 -21.65 -29.93
N ASP A 243 -15.27 -20.59 -30.09
CA ASP A 243 -15.95 -20.26 -31.34
C ASP A 243 -16.10 -18.73 -31.50
N PRO A 244 -15.09 -18.06 -32.08
CA PRO A 244 -15.13 -16.61 -32.28
C PRO A 244 -16.28 -16.14 -33.17
N THR A 245 -16.76 -16.99 -34.08
CA THR A 245 -17.81 -16.64 -35.06
C THR A 245 -19.17 -16.45 -34.41
N ARG A 246 -19.37 -17.03 -33.22
CA ARG A 246 -20.59 -16.86 -32.43
C ARG A 246 -20.75 -15.45 -31.87
N TYR A 247 -19.63 -14.79 -31.55
CA TYR A 247 -19.60 -13.51 -30.85
C TYR A 247 -19.27 -12.33 -31.77
N ILE A 248 -18.49 -12.57 -32.84
CA ILE A 248 -18.23 -11.58 -33.90
C ILE A 248 -18.77 -12.16 -35.20
N ARG A 249 -20.00 -11.74 -35.55
CA ARG A 249 -20.73 -12.25 -36.74
C ARG A 249 -20.23 -11.65 -38.06
N ASP A 250 -19.65 -10.47 -38.00
CA ASP A 250 -19.03 -9.85 -39.18
C ASP A 250 -17.72 -10.58 -39.51
N ALA A 251 -17.75 -11.33 -40.61
CA ALA A 251 -16.61 -12.12 -41.05
C ALA A 251 -15.43 -11.26 -41.51
N GLY A 252 -15.67 -10.04 -42.01
CA GLY A 252 -14.61 -9.10 -42.40
C GLY A 252 -13.86 -8.62 -41.16
N VAL A 253 -14.59 -8.10 -40.18
CA VAL A 253 -14.03 -7.63 -38.90
C VAL A 253 -13.29 -8.75 -38.19
N LEU A 254 -13.86 -9.96 -38.11
CA LEU A 254 -13.21 -11.09 -37.47
C LEU A 254 -11.90 -11.50 -38.19
N ASN A 255 -11.85 -11.41 -39.52
CA ASN A 255 -10.62 -11.71 -40.27
C ASN A 255 -9.53 -10.66 -40.03
N GLU A 256 -9.89 -9.38 -39.92
CA GLU A 256 -8.95 -8.31 -39.55
C GLU A 256 -8.39 -8.54 -38.13
N ILE A 257 -9.26 -8.85 -37.17
CA ILE A 257 -8.86 -9.17 -35.79
C ILE A 257 -7.90 -10.36 -35.77
N ARG A 258 -8.21 -11.45 -36.50
CA ARG A 258 -7.36 -12.66 -36.57
C ARG A 258 -6.00 -12.39 -37.22
N ALA A 259 -5.90 -11.42 -38.10
CA ALA A 259 -4.63 -11.03 -38.72
C ALA A 259 -3.69 -10.29 -37.74
N THR A 260 -4.20 -9.84 -36.58
CA THR A 260 -3.38 -9.12 -35.60
C THR A 260 -2.49 -10.06 -34.77
N GLY A 261 -1.28 -9.59 -34.47
CA GLY A 261 -0.40 -10.30 -33.55
C GLY A 261 -0.94 -10.35 -32.11
N ALA A 262 -1.81 -9.40 -31.72
CA ALA A 262 -2.44 -9.39 -30.40
C ALA A 262 -3.41 -10.57 -30.23
N TYR A 263 -4.25 -10.83 -31.23
CA TYR A 263 -5.14 -11.99 -31.24
C TYR A 263 -4.35 -13.30 -31.09
N ALA A 264 -3.29 -13.50 -31.89
CA ALA A 264 -2.49 -14.71 -31.84
C ALA A 264 -1.80 -14.95 -30.48
N ARG A 265 -1.27 -13.88 -29.84
CA ARG A 265 -0.70 -13.96 -28.49
C ARG A 265 -1.76 -14.35 -27.47
N MET A 266 -2.91 -13.69 -27.53
CA MET A 266 -4.00 -13.87 -26.58
C MET A 266 -4.60 -15.27 -26.68
N GLU A 267 -4.90 -15.72 -27.90
CA GLU A 267 -5.40 -17.08 -28.17
C GLU A 267 -4.46 -18.14 -27.60
N LYS A 268 -3.16 -17.99 -27.84
CA LYS A 268 -2.14 -18.91 -27.33
C LYS A 268 -2.17 -18.97 -25.80
N THR A 269 -2.13 -17.83 -25.13
CA THR A 269 -2.13 -17.77 -23.66
C THR A 269 -3.39 -18.38 -23.07
N VAL A 270 -4.57 -18.07 -23.62
CA VAL A 270 -5.84 -18.65 -23.15
C VAL A 270 -5.84 -20.17 -23.33
N ARG A 271 -5.35 -20.67 -24.47
CA ARG A 271 -5.28 -22.10 -24.74
C ARG A 271 -4.31 -22.83 -23.80
N GLU A 272 -3.18 -22.21 -23.47
CA GLU A 272 -2.23 -22.71 -22.47
C GLU A 272 -2.86 -22.75 -21.07
N GLU A 273 -3.53 -21.68 -20.63
CA GLU A 273 -4.21 -21.62 -19.32
C GLU A 273 -5.36 -22.64 -19.20
N MET A 274 -6.12 -22.88 -20.27
CA MET A 274 -7.16 -23.91 -20.29
C MET A 274 -6.55 -25.32 -20.23
N GLY A 275 -5.44 -25.56 -20.91
CA GLY A 275 -4.70 -26.83 -20.83
C GLY A 275 -4.23 -27.12 -19.41
N LEU A 276 -3.68 -26.11 -18.73
CA LEU A 276 -3.26 -26.23 -17.33
C LEU A 276 -4.44 -26.48 -16.37
N GLU A 277 -5.60 -25.84 -16.60
CA GLU A 277 -6.81 -26.10 -15.79
C GLU A 277 -7.30 -27.54 -15.93
N GLU A 278 -7.22 -28.12 -17.12
CA GLU A 278 -7.56 -29.52 -17.33
C GLU A 278 -6.57 -30.47 -16.63
N GLU A 279 -5.28 -30.11 -16.59
CA GLU A 279 -4.29 -30.86 -15.80
C GLU A 279 -4.54 -30.77 -14.29
N VAL A 280 -4.85 -29.57 -13.79
CA VAL A 280 -5.29 -29.35 -12.41
C VAL A 280 -6.50 -30.22 -12.08
N ARG A 281 -7.51 -30.25 -12.95
CA ARG A 281 -8.71 -31.08 -12.78
C ARG A 281 -8.37 -32.57 -12.67
N LYS A 282 -7.50 -33.08 -13.55
CA LYS A 282 -7.02 -34.47 -13.48
C LYS A 282 -6.25 -34.76 -12.20
N LEU A 283 -5.44 -33.81 -11.72
CA LEU A 283 -4.74 -33.95 -10.43
C LEU A 283 -5.73 -34.04 -9.26
N HIS A 284 -6.77 -33.21 -9.26
CA HIS A 284 -7.86 -33.28 -8.27
C HIS A 284 -8.61 -34.61 -8.32
N ASP A 285 -8.94 -35.13 -9.50
CA ASP A 285 -9.60 -36.43 -9.68
C ASP A 285 -8.76 -37.58 -9.08
N ASN A 286 -7.43 -37.42 -9.04
CA ASN A 286 -6.48 -38.35 -8.42
C ASN A 286 -6.14 -38.01 -6.95
N GLY A 287 -6.86 -37.07 -6.33
CA GLY A 287 -6.67 -36.67 -4.93
C GLY A 287 -5.47 -35.74 -4.67
N VAL A 288 -4.83 -35.21 -5.72
CA VAL A 288 -3.69 -34.31 -5.63
C VAL A 288 -4.18 -32.86 -5.60
N ASN A 289 -4.57 -32.39 -4.41
CA ASN A 289 -5.14 -31.05 -4.23
C ASN A 289 -4.11 -29.98 -3.84
N ASN A 290 -2.94 -30.39 -3.36
CA ASN A 290 -1.88 -29.51 -2.87
C ASN A 290 -0.49 -30.14 -3.04
N VAL A 291 0.56 -29.37 -2.72
CA VAL A 291 1.97 -29.80 -2.83
C VAL A 291 2.25 -31.08 -2.01
N LEU A 292 1.61 -31.27 -0.84
CA LEU A 292 1.69 -32.52 -0.08
C LEU A 292 1.08 -33.70 -0.82
N GLY A 293 -0.08 -33.50 -1.45
CA GLY A 293 -0.74 -34.48 -2.31
C GLY A 293 0.17 -34.89 -3.47
N TRP A 294 0.83 -33.92 -4.09
CA TRP A 294 1.80 -34.16 -5.15
C TRP A 294 2.99 -35.01 -4.66
N SER A 295 3.50 -34.72 -3.46
CA SER A 295 4.60 -35.51 -2.88
C SER A 295 4.26 -36.98 -2.62
N LYS A 296 2.97 -37.29 -2.44
CA LYS A 296 2.45 -38.65 -2.17
C LYS A 296 1.86 -39.32 -3.41
N ALA A 297 1.77 -38.61 -4.53
CA ALA A 297 1.20 -39.14 -5.77
C ALA A 297 2.03 -40.31 -6.29
N THR A 298 1.34 -41.31 -6.87
CA THR A 298 2.02 -42.45 -7.51
C THR A 298 2.72 -42.00 -8.78
N GLU A 299 3.74 -42.76 -9.22
CA GLU A 299 4.43 -42.46 -10.48
C GLU A 299 3.51 -42.56 -11.70
N GLU A 300 2.47 -43.39 -11.64
CA GLU A 300 1.41 -43.44 -12.67
C GLU A 300 0.66 -42.10 -12.76
N VAL A 301 0.25 -41.52 -11.62
CA VAL A 301 -0.41 -40.19 -11.60
C VAL A 301 0.55 -39.11 -12.09
N LYS A 302 1.81 -39.11 -11.64
CA LYS A 302 2.81 -38.12 -12.10
C LYS A 302 3.09 -38.22 -13.60
N ALA A 303 3.03 -39.42 -14.19
CA ALA A 303 3.24 -39.63 -15.62
C ALA A 303 2.07 -39.12 -16.50
N THR A 304 0.89 -38.87 -15.93
CA THR A 304 -0.26 -38.31 -16.67
C THR A 304 -0.19 -36.80 -16.89
N VAL A 305 0.76 -36.12 -16.24
CA VAL A 305 0.91 -34.66 -16.21
C VAL A 305 2.03 -34.24 -17.16
N CYS A 306 1.93 -33.06 -17.79
CA CYS A 306 3.00 -32.58 -18.66
C CYS A 306 4.27 -32.24 -17.87
N GLU A 307 5.42 -32.30 -18.55
CA GLU A 307 6.73 -32.11 -17.91
C GLU A 307 6.88 -30.71 -17.27
N ASN A 308 6.26 -29.67 -17.84
CA ASN A 308 6.30 -28.32 -17.28
C ASN A 308 5.55 -28.20 -15.95
N THR A 309 4.37 -28.81 -15.86
CA THR A 309 3.57 -28.88 -14.64
C THR A 309 4.28 -29.70 -13.57
N LYS A 310 4.86 -30.84 -13.97
CA LYS A 310 5.68 -31.69 -13.11
C LYS A 310 6.87 -30.90 -12.52
N ASN A 311 7.66 -30.25 -13.38
CA ASN A 311 8.79 -29.41 -12.96
C ASN A 311 8.36 -28.27 -12.02
N SER A 312 7.20 -27.66 -12.26
CA SER A 312 6.68 -26.59 -11.41
C SER A 312 6.27 -27.08 -10.02
N LEU A 313 5.59 -28.23 -9.96
CA LEU A 313 5.19 -28.85 -8.69
C LEU A 313 6.38 -29.43 -7.92
N ASP A 314 7.37 -29.99 -8.62
CA ASP A 314 8.62 -30.48 -8.02
C ASP A 314 9.45 -29.30 -7.49
N ALA A 315 9.54 -28.19 -8.23
CA ALA A 315 10.19 -26.98 -7.73
C ALA A 315 9.48 -26.42 -6.49
N ALA A 316 8.15 -26.38 -6.49
CA ALA A 316 7.35 -25.96 -5.34
C ALA A 316 7.49 -26.91 -4.14
N LEU A 317 7.61 -28.22 -4.39
CA LEU A 317 7.87 -29.22 -3.36
C LEU A 317 9.27 -29.05 -2.76
N GLU A 318 10.27 -28.82 -3.60
CA GLU A 318 11.64 -28.54 -3.14
C GLU A 318 11.69 -27.22 -2.37
N ASP A 319 10.99 -26.17 -2.82
CA ASP A 319 10.86 -24.91 -2.07
C ASP A 319 10.14 -25.08 -0.74
N ALA A 320 9.11 -25.94 -0.69
CA ALA A 320 8.41 -26.29 0.56
C ALA A 320 9.24 -27.20 1.49
N ARG A 321 10.20 -27.94 0.94
CA ARG A 321 11.12 -28.83 1.67
C ARG A 321 12.40 -28.14 2.11
N LYS A 322 12.81 -27.07 1.42
CA LYS A 322 13.77 -26.13 1.98
C LYS A 322 13.20 -25.77 3.35
N PRO A 323 13.92 -26.01 4.46
CA PRO A 323 13.55 -25.37 5.71
C PRO A 323 13.44 -23.90 5.33
N THR A 324 12.21 -23.37 5.35
CA THR A 324 11.86 -21.98 5.01
C THR A 324 13.03 -21.15 5.43
N THR A 325 13.81 -20.60 4.48
CA THR A 325 15.12 -19.98 4.75
C THR A 325 15.04 -19.38 6.12
N THR A 326 15.59 -20.12 7.09
CA THR A 326 15.45 -19.77 8.48
C THR A 326 16.33 -18.57 8.55
N ILE A 327 15.77 -17.38 8.30
CA ILE A 327 16.35 -16.15 8.78
C ILE A 327 16.38 -16.43 10.28
N GLU A 328 17.56 -16.82 10.75
CA GLU A 328 17.78 -17.25 12.12
C GLU A 328 17.22 -16.13 12.97
N ALA A 329 16.08 -16.39 13.61
CA ALA A 329 15.51 -15.44 14.53
C ALA A 329 16.63 -15.09 15.51
N ILE A 330 16.98 -13.81 15.61
CA ILE A 330 18.10 -13.40 16.43
C ILE A 330 17.71 -13.74 17.86
N LYS A 331 18.37 -14.75 18.44
CA LYS A 331 18.11 -15.16 19.81
C LYS A 331 18.71 -14.10 20.73
N LEU A 332 17.85 -13.43 21.48
CA LEU A 332 18.26 -12.41 22.44
C LEU A 332 18.50 -13.08 23.80
N GLU A 333 19.69 -13.65 23.97
CA GLU A 333 20.09 -14.31 25.21
C GLU A 333 19.99 -13.35 26.41
N GLY A 334 19.37 -13.80 27.50
CA GLY A 334 19.13 -13.00 28.70
C GLY A 334 18.03 -11.91 28.58
N TYR A 335 17.46 -11.68 27.40
CA TYR A 335 16.42 -10.64 27.21
C TYR A 335 15.09 -11.01 27.88
N TYR A 336 14.70 -12.29 27.83
CA TYR A 336 13.52 -12.79 28.54
C TYR A 336 13.61 -12.46 30.04
N GLU A 337 14.71 -12.86 30.68
CA GLU A 337 14.94 -12.67 32.11
C GLU A 337 15.05 -11.18 32.47
N SER A 338 15.59 -10.35 31.59
CA SER A 338 15.68 -8.91 31.83
C SER A 338 14.31 -8.24 31.89
N VAL A 339 13.40 -8.59 30.96
CA VAL A 339 12.03 -8.05 30.95
C VAL A 339 11.20 -8.68 32.07
N TYR A 340 11.31 -9.99 32.28
CA TYR A 340 10.57 -10.70 33.32
C TYR A 340 10.94 -10.23 34.74
N ASN A 341 12.24 -10.00 35.00
CA ASN A 341 12.73 -9.56 36.31
C ASN A 341 12.83 -8.02 36.43
N ALA A 342 12.13 -7.26 35.58
CA ALA A 342 12.17 -5.80 35.61
C ALA A 342 11.83 -5.25 37.02
N ARG A 343 12.64 -4.30 37.49
CA ARG A 343 12.58 -3.76 38.85
C ARG A 343 11.51 -2.69 38.97
N TRP A 344 10.76 -2.75 40.07
CA TRP A 344 9.72 -1.77 40.38
C TRP A 344 10.25 -0.59 41.18
N HIS A 345 9.83 0.60 40.79
CA HIS A 345 9.91 1.81 41.60
C HIS A 345 8.55 2.51 41.58
N HIS A 346 8.22 3.30 42.60
CA HIS A 346 6.99 4.07 42.63
C HIS A 346 7.18 5.44 43.27
N VAL A 347 6.43 6.42 42.76
CA VAL A 347 6.44 7.79 43.26
C VAL A 347 5.14 8.01 44.03
N MET A 348 5.26 8.44 45.29
CA MET A 348 4.13 8.79 46.14
C MET A 348 4.10 10.29 46.42
N GLU A 349 2.89 10.82 46.57
CA GLU A 349 2.66 12.14 47.12
C GLU A 349 2.58 12.03 48.65
N VAL A 350 3.51 12.69 49.34
CA VAL A 350 3.52 12.77 50.80
C VAL A 350 3.22 14.22 51.17
N SER A 351 2.08 14.44 51.82
CA SER A 351 1.69 15.75 52.32
C SER A 351 2.08 15.87 53.80
N ASP A 352 2.90 16.87 54.13
CA ASP A 352 3.20 17.27 55.51
C ASP A 352 2.69 18.69 55.78
N SER A 353 2.94 19.22 56.98
CA SER A 353 2.54 20.58 57.36
C SER A 353 3.30 21.70 56.65
N LYS A 354 4.32 21.37 55.84
CA LYS A 354 5.17 22.33 55.10
C LYS A 354 4.96 22.29 53.59
N GLY A 355 4.25 21.29 53.07
CA GLY A 355 3.90 21.22 51.67
C GLY A 355 3.70 19.79 51.18
N THR A 356 3.55 19.66 49.87
CA THR A 356 3.40 18.37 49.20
C THR A 356 4.73 18.00 48.54
N VAL A 357 5.31 16.87 48.93
CA VAL A 357 6.60 16.38 48.41
C VAL A 357 6.39 15.05 47.69
N MET A 358 7.12 14.87 46.58
CA MET A 358 7.11 13.62 45.80
C MET A 358 8.27 12.73 46.27
N GLU A 359 7.96 11.54 46.79
CA GLU A 359 8.96 10.59 47.30
C GLU A 359 9.03 9.36 46.37
N VAL A 360 10.23 8.98 45.93
CA VAL A 360 10.48 7.77 45.14
C VAL A 360 10.83 6.62 46.08
N LYS A 361 10.14 5.49 45.94
CA LYS A 361 10.40 4.27 46.70
C LYS A 361 10.70 3.11 45.77
N GLU A 362 11.64 2.29 46.19
CA GLU A 362 11.94 1.02 45.53
C GLU A 362 10.84 -0.02 45.86
N GLY A 363 10.59 -0.92 44.92
CA GLY A 363 9.60 -1.98 45.03
C GLY A 363 8.23 -1.60 44.47
N LYS A 364 7.37 -2.62 44.35
CA LYS A 364 5.99 -2.47 43.91
C LYS A 364 5.19 -1.73 45.00
N PRO A 365 4.33 -0.74 44.65
CA PRO A 365 3.58 -0.01 45.65
C PRO A 365 2.67 -0.95 46.47
N PRO A 366 2.55 -0.75 47.78
CA PRO A 366 1.73 -1.59 48.66
C PRO A 366 0.23 -1.48 48.36
N GLN A 367 -0.20 -0.41 47.69
CA GLN A 367 -1.58 -0.19 47.27
C GLN A 367 -1.60 0.31 45.82
N SER A 368 -2.38 -0.35 44.95
CA SER A 368 -2.58 0.06 43.55
C SER A 368 -3.72 1.09 43.42
N TRP A 369 -3.89 1.67 42.24
CA TRP A 369 -5.08 2.46 41.93
C TRP A 369 -6.35 1.60 42.07
N THR A 370 -7.44 2.24 42.46
CA THR A 370 -8.75 1.59 42.59
C THR A 370 -9.68 2.10 41.50
N TYR A 371 -10.40 1.17 40.88
CA TYR A 371 -11.32 1.46 39.80
C TYR A 371 -12.73 1.00 40.12
N ARG A 372 -13.73 1.69 39.57
CA ARG A 372 -15.13 1.29 39.59
C ARG A 372 -15.51 0.78 38.20
N ALA A 373 -16.14 -0.39 38.13
CA ALA A 373 -16.67 -0.91 36.87
C ALA A 373 -17.86 -0.05 36.40
N VAL A 374 -17.83 0.40 35.16
CA VAL A 374 -18.90 1.14 34.49
C VAL A 374 -19.11 0.51 33.11
N GLY A 375 -20.10 -0.37 33.00
CA GLY A 375 -20.28 -1.17 31.78
C GLY A 375 -19.08 -2.09 31.51
N ASN A 376 -18.52 -2.02 30.28
CA ASN A 376 -17.31 -2.76 29.87
C ASN A 376 -16.00 -2.00 30.14
N THR A 377 -16.04 -0.88 30.87
CA THR A 377 -14.87 -0.04 31.16
C THR A 377 -14.69 0.18 32.66
N PHE A 378 -13.56 0.78 33.03
CA PHE A 378 -13.21 1.10 34.41
C PHE A 378 -13.04 2.61 34.57
N GLU A 379 -13.63 3.21 35.59
CA GLU A 379 -13.40 4.60 35.97
C GLU A 379 -12.53 4.67 37.23
N LYS A 380 -11.59 5.61 37.27
CA LYS A 380 -10.77 5.84 38.46
C LYS A 380 -11.68 6.30 39.60
N LYS A 381 -11.58 5.64 40.76
CA LYS A 381 -12.35 6.04 41.94
C LYS A 381 -11.66 7.22 42.63
N ASP A 382 -11.96 8.44 42.19
CA ASP A 382 -11.36 9.68 42.71
C ASP A 382 -12.05 10.23 43.97
N ALA A 383 -13.15 9.63 44.42
CA ALA A 383 -13.88 10.05 45.62
C ALA A 383 -13.74 9.02 46.74
N VAL A 384 -12.87 9.34 47.71
CA VAL A 384 -12.97 9.13 49.16
C VAL A 384 -11.55 9.31 49.71
N GLN A 385 -11.37 10.21 50.68
CA GLN A 385 -10.20 10.23 51.57
C GLN A 385 -10.02 8.81 52.12
N GLN A 386 -9.13 8.03 51.51
CA GLN A 386 -8.76 6.75 52.06
C GLN A 386 -7.90 7.06 53.28
N SER A 387 -8.41 6.77 54.47
CA SER A 387 -7.63 6.75 55.70
C SER A 387 -6.61 5.61 55.59
N GLY A 388 -5.50 5.86 54.90
CA GLY A 388 -4.44 4.91 54.54
C GLY A 388 -3.39 5.57 53.64
N LYS A 389 -2.21 4.94 53.46
CA LYS A 389 -1.10 5.46 52.63
C LYS A 389 -1.61 5.85 51.23
N ALA A 390 -1.25 7.05 50.77
CA ALA A 390 -1.68 7.59 49.49
C ALA A 390 -1.30 6.65 48.32
N PRO A 391 -2.19 6.45 47.32
CA PRO A 391 -1.87 5.65 46.14
C PRO A 391 -0.70 6.28 45.36
N PRO A 392 0.06 5.48 44.60
CA PRO A 392 1.17 6.00 43.80
C PRO A 392 0.64 7.00 42.76
N ARG A 393 1.43 8.03 42.48
CA ARG A 393 1.19 8.93 41.33
C ARG A 393 1.73 8.36 40.04
N LEU A 394 2.84 7.63 40.13
CA LEU A 394 3.52 7.01 39.01
C LEU A 394 4.23 5.75 39.49
N MET A 395 4.22 4.70 38.69
CA MET A 395 5.10 3.55 38.88
C MET A 395 6.11 3.51 37.73
N VAL A 396 7.27 2.94 37.99
CA VAL A 396 8.36 2.80 37.01
C VAL A 396 8.81 1.35 37.02
N LEU A 397 8.93 0.77 35.83
CA LEU A 397 9.47 -0.55 35.59
C LEU A 397 10.80 -0.43 34.84
N THR A 398 11.88 -0.91 35.45
CA THR A 398 13.24 -0.79 34.91
C THR A 398 13.75 -2.15 34.42
N SER A 399 13.97 -2.28 33.11
CA SER A 399 14.55 -3.47 32.46
C SER A 399 16.03 -3.23 32.16
N ASP A 400 16.91 -4.13 32.60
CA ASP A 400 18.36 -3.97 32.40
C ASP A 400 18.78 -3.96 30.91
N ASN A 401 18.02 -4.62 30.03
CA ASN A 401 18.25 -4.63 28.59
C ASN A 401 17.34 -3.66 27.82
N GLY A 402 16.50 -2.89 28.53
CA GLY A 402 15.52 -1.99 27.93
C GLY A 402 14.25 -2.70 27.45
N TRP A 403 13.33 -1.93 26.88
CA TRP A 403 12.03 -2.40 26.40
C TRP A 403 11.98 -2.53 24.87
N PRO A 404 11.21 -3.49 24.30
CA PRO A 404 11.15 -3.71 22.85
C PRO A 404 10.85 -2.48 22.00
N TYR A 405 10.03 -1.56 22.51
CA TYR A 405 9.64 -0.32 21.84
C TYR A 405 10.83 0.50 21.32
N THR A 406 11.94 0.51 22.06
CA THR A 406 13.11 1.36 21.78
C THR A 406 13.86 0.93 20.54
N TRP A 407 13.73 -0.35 20.18
CA TRP A 407 14.44 -0.99 19.08
C TRP A 407 13.79 -0.71 17.72
N GLY A 408 12.47 -0.48 17.70
CA GLY A 408 11.69 -0.21 16.48
C GLY A 408 11.87 1.19 15.87
N GLN A 409 12.48 2.15 16.59
CA GLN A 409 12.67 3.52 16.09
C GLN A 409 14.07 3.80 15.50
N GLY A 410 14.97 2.81 15.45
CA GLY A 410 16.34 3.01 14.97
C GLY A 410 17.18 3.95 15.87
N LEU A 411 16.71 4.23 17.08
CA LEU A 411 17.43 5.00 18.09
C LEU A 411 18.47 4.09 18.75
N ASN A 412 19.74 4.47 18.74
CA ASN A 412 20.82 3.74 19.41
C ASN A 412 20.77 3.85 20.95
N GLU A 413 19.71 4.44 21.51
CA GLU A 413 19.50 4.62 22.95
C GLU A 413 18.47 3.63 23.48
N ARG A 414 18.89 2.72 24.36
CA ARG A 414 17.99 1.79 25.06
C ARG A 414 17.29 2.54 26.19
N ILE A 415 15.96 2.61 26.14
CA ILE A 415 15.16 3.11 27.25
C ILE A 415 14.89 1.97 28.22
N HIS A 416 15.43 2.11 29.42
CA HIS A 416 15.34 1.11 30.50
C HIS A 416 14.07 1.26 31.33
N ASP A 417 13.56 2.49 31.46
CA ASP A 417 12.45 2.83 32.35
C ASP A 417 11.12 2.95 31.59
N CYS A 418 10.11 2.19 32.05
CA CYS A 418 8.73 2.26 31.61
C CYS A 418 7.86 2.94 32.67
N TYR A 419 7.31 4.11 32.34
CA TYR A 419 6.51 4.92 33.25
C TYR A 419 5.01 4.56 33.20
N VAL A 420 4.51 3.93 34.25
CA VAL A 420 3.12 3.44 34.36
C VAL A 420 2.30 4.39 35.22
N ASN A 421 1.28 5.00 34.62
CA ASN A 421 0.27 5.79 35.33
C ASN A 421 -1.05 5.00 35.46
N CYS A 422 -2.05 5.60 36.12
CA CYS A 422 -3.36 4.97 36.28
C CYS A 422 -4.08 4.64 34.97
N GLU A 423 -3.81 5.36 33.88
CA GLU A 423 -4.42 5.07 32.58
C GLU A 423 -3.83 3.82 31.94
N VAL A 424 -2.50 3.68 32.00
CA VAL A 424 -1.80 2.48 31.54
C VAL A 424 -2.19 1.26 32.39
N ASP A 425 -2.29 1.44 33.71
CA ASP A 425 -2.75 0.36 34.58
C ASP A 425 -4.21 -0.03 34.34
N ARG A 426 -5.06 0.95 34.03
CA ARG A 426 -6.45 0.71 33.62
C ARG A 426 -6.55 -0.17 32.37
N VAL A 427 -5.71 0.06 31.35
CA VAL A 427 -5.68 -0.77 30.13
C VAL A 427 -5.40 -2.23 30.49
N TRP A 428 -4.42 -2.46 31.38
CA TRP A 428 -4.14 -3.81 31.86
C TRP A 428 -5.33 -4.44 32.60
N GLN A 429 -6.05 -3.69 33.45
CA GLN A 429 -7.22 -4.25 34.15
C GLN A 429 -8.32 -4.70 33.17
N ILE A 430 -8.52 -3.98 32.06
CA ILE A 430 -9.48 -4.35 31.01
C ILE A 430 -9.05 -5.67 30.35
N ILE A 431 -7.80 -5.73 29.86
CA ILE A 431 -7.26 -6.92 29.19
C ILE A 431 -7.24 -8.12 30.13
N LYS A 432 -6.86 -7.93 31.40
CA LYS A 432 -6.84 -8.98 32.41
C LYS A 432 -8.24 -9.55 32.64
N GLY A 433 -9.27 -8.72 32.67
CA GLY A 433 -10.66 -9.16 32.78
C GLY A 433 -11.05 -10.10 31.63
N ASP A 434 -10.72 -9.72 30.41
CA ASP A 434 -11.02 -10.52 29.22
C ASP A 434 -10.19 -11.81 29.13
N LEU A 435 -8.88 -11.73 29.43
CA LEU A 435 -7.99 -12.88 29.52
C LEU A 435 -8.49 -13.91 30.53
N ASN A 436 -8.93 -13.48 31.71
CA ASN A 436 -9.49 -14.38 32.71
C ASN A 436 -10.74 -15.09 32.18
N GLY A 437 -11.61 -14.40 31.44
CA GLY A 437 -12.77 -14.99 30.79
C GLY A 437 -12.41 -16.01 29.72
N TRP A 438 -11.40 -15.72 28.91
CA TRP A 438 -10.92 -16.59 27.84
C TRP A 438 -10.16 -17.83 28.33
N LEU A 439 -9.32 -17.68 29.36
CA LEU A 439 -8.50 -18.76 29.91
C LEU A 439 -9.25 -19.64 30.93
N SER A 440 -10.42 -19.21 31.41
CA SER A 440 -11.25 -19.98 32.34
C SER A 440 -11.82 -21.26 31.72
N SER A 441 -11.74 -22.36 32.45
CA SER A 441 -12.21 -23.69 32.04
C SER A 441 -13.70 -23.96 32.34
N HIS A 442 -14.42 -23.04 32.99
CA HIS A 442 -15.74 -23.27 33.62
C HIS A 442 -16.93 -22.53 32.95
N GLY A 443 -16.83 -22.11 31.68
CA GLY A 443 -17.91 -21.42 30.96
C GLY A 443 -17.97 -21.77 29.47
N LYS A 444 -18.93 -21.19 28.72
CA LYS A 444 -18.95 -21.25 27.24
C LYS A 444 -17.56 -20.84 26.73
N LYS A 445 -16.78 -21.78 26.21
CA LYS A 445 -15.40 -21.54 25.79
C LYS A 445 -15.39 -20.42 24.75
N LYS A 446 -14.90 -19.24 25.14
CA LYS A 446 -14.58 -18.18 24.19
C LYS A 446 -13.45 -18.71 23.31
N THR A 447 -13.61 -18.68 21.99
CA THR A 447 -12.62 -19.22 21.04
C THR A 447 -11.36 -18.36 20.98
N SER A 448 -11.50 -17.05 21.22
CA SER A 448 -10.42 -16.05 21.28
C SER A 448 -10.80 -14.90 22.22
N PRO A 449 -9.84 -14.17 22.81
CA PRO A 449 -10.14 -12.93 23.54
C PRO A 449 -10.58 -11.84 22.55
N ASP A 450 -11.18 -10.75 23.06
CA ASP A 450 -11.65 -9.65 22.21
C ASP A 450 -10.46 -8.82 21.70
N PRO A 451 -10.50 -8.34 20.44
CA PRO A 451 -9.48 -7.43 19.95
C PRO A 451 -9.64 -6.05 20.61
N PHE A 452 -8.55 -5.49 21.11
CA PHE A 452 -8.52 -4.15 21.70
C PHE A 452 -7.77 -3.17 20.81
N VAL A 453 -8.22 -1.92 20.77
CA VAL A 453 -7.51 -0.80 20.13
C VAL A 453 -7.33 0.32 21.16
N LEU A 454 -6.09 0.70 21.42
CA LEU A 454 -5.73 1.78 22.33
C LEU A 454 -5.39 3.04 21.54
N VAL A 455 -6.32 3.99 21.52
CA VAL A 455 -6.10 5.29 20.88
C VAL A 455 -5.58 6.28 21.91
N GLY A 456 -4.34 6.75 21.71
CA GLY A 456 -3.70 7.77 22.53
C GLY A 456 -3.51 9.10 21.81
N THR A 457 -3.42 10.20 22.56
CA THR A 457 -2.98 11.49 22.02
C THR A 457 -1.51 11.39 21.56
N PRO A 458 -1.18 11.80 20.32
CA PRO A 458 0.19 11.78 19.81
C PRO A 458 1.18 12.56 20.70
N GLY A 459 2.42 12.06 20.82
CA GLY A 459 3.53 12.79 21.47
C GLY A 459 3.64 12.66 23.00
N ILE A 460 2.75 11.93 23.67
CA ILE A 460 2.75 11.80 25.15
C ILE A 460 3.49 10.52 25.63
N GLY A 461 4.12 9.76 24.73
CA GLY A 461 4.87 8.54 25.10
C GLY A 461 4.00 7.38 25.62
N LYS A 462 2.69 7.41 25.34
CA LYS A 462 1.71 6.43 25.86
C LYS A 462 1.90 5.02 25.29
N SER A 463 2.30 4.89 24.02
CA SER A 463 2.48 3.60 23.35
C SER A 463 3.61 2.79 23.97
N MET A 464 4.76 3.45 24.18
CA MET A 464 5.91 2.89 24.88
C MET A 464 5.54 2.37 26.27
N ALA A 465 4.85 3.19 27.07
CA ALA A 465 4.47 2.82 28.43
C ALA A 465 3.42 1.70 28.47
N ALA A 466 2.39 1.79 27.62
CA ALA A 466 1.32 0.79 27.56
C ALA A 466 1.83 -0.56 27.06
N GLY A 467 2.52 -0.58 25.92
CA GLY A 467 3.06 -1.81 25.36
C GLY A 467 4.03 -2.50 26.32
N SER A 468 4.99 -1.76 26.87
CA SER A 468 5.99 -2.30 27.81
C SER A 468 5.36 -2.86 29.09
N TYR A 469 4.38 -2.13 29.67
CA TYR A 469 3.67 -2.60 30.85
C TYR A 469 2.83 -3.85 30.57
N LEU A 470 2.13 -3.89 29.43
CA LEU A 470 1.35 -5.06 29.04
C LEU A 470 2.24 -6.27 28.79
N LEU A 471 3.39 -6.09 28.14
CA LEU A 471 4.36 -7.16 27.94
C LEU A 471 4.79 -7.75 29.29
N TYR A 472 5.22 -6.89 30.22
CA TYR A 472 5.60 -7.32 31.57
C TYR A 472 4.49 -8.14 32.22
N GLN A 473 3.25 -7.64 32.18
CA GLN A 473 2.11 -8.31 32.81
C GLN A 473 1.75 -9.65 32.15
N LEU A 474 1.76 -9.74 30.81
CA LEU A 474 1.47 -10.97 30.07
C LEU A 474 2.52 -12.07 30.29
N LEU A 475 3.80 -11.66 30.46
CA LEU A 475 4.87 -12.59 30.81
C LEU A 475 4.66 -13.20 32.21
N HIS A 476 3.98 -12.50 33.11
CA HIS A 476 3.62 -12.99 34.45
C HIS A 476 2.29 -13.74 34.52
N CYS A 477 1.54 -13.84 33.41
CA CYS A 477 0.41 -14.77 33.33
C CYS A 477 0.91 -16.23 33.36
N ASP A 478 0.02 -17.16 33.68
CA ASP A 478 0.31 -18.60 33.64
C ASP A 478 0.89 -19.00 32.26
N ALA A 479 2.07 -19.60 32.26
CA ALA A 479 2.79 -19.96 31.05
C ALA A 479 2.18 -21.17 30.33
N GLU A 480 1.47 -22.06 31.03
CA GLU A 480 0.79 -23.19 30.40
C GLU A 480 -0.48 -22.74 29.68
N GLN A 481 -1.16 -21.74 30.23
CA GLN A 481 -2.38 -21.17 29.66
C GLN A 481 -2.10 -20.16 28.55
N LEU A 482 -1.03 -19.39 28.70
CA LEU A 482 -0.55 -18.42 27.72
C LEU A 482 0.96 -18.62 27.48
N PRO A 483 1.34 -19.59 26.63
CA PRO A 483 2.75 -19.92 26.37
C PRO A 483 3.55 -18.85 25.64
N MET A 484 2.90 -18.00 24.83
CA MET A 484 3.59 -17.06 23.97
C MET A 484 3.05 -15.63 24.05
N VAL A 485 3.97 -14.66 23.95
CA VAL A 485 3.65 -13.23 23.81
C VAL A 485 4.46 -12.66 22.66
N ALA A 486 3.79 -12.05 21.69
CA ALA A 486 4.42 -11.37 20.56
C ALA A 486 4.31 -9.85 20.75
N TYR A 487 5.43 -9.14 20.60
CA TYR A 487 5.48 -7.68 20.62
C TYR A 487 5.98 -7.21 19.25
N SER A 488 5.13 -6.54 18.49
CA SER A 488 5.50 -5.95 17.20
C SER A 488 5.58 -4.43 17.32
N VAL A 489 6.64 -3.85 16.79
CA VAL A 489 6.83 -2.40 16.70
C VAL A 489 7.63 -2.05 15.45
N ALA A 490 7.11 -1.13 14.65
CA ALA A 490 7.65 -0.77 13.35
C ALA A 490 7.86 -2.02 12.47
N GLU A 491 9.11 -2.38 12.19
CA GLU A 491 9.50 -3.51 11.33
C GLU A 491 9.99 -4.73 12.12
N GLN A 492 9.89 -4.70 13.45
CA GLN A 492 10.47 -5.71 14.33
C GLN A 492 9.39 -6.42 15.13
N THR A 493 9.55 -7.74 15.29
CA THR A 493 8.69 -8.57 16.12
C THR A 493 9.51 -9.38 17.10
N PHE A 494 9.26 -9.18 18.38
CA PHE A 494 9.84 -9.94 19.48
C PHE A 494 8.85 -11.02 19.89
N LEU A 495 9.25 -12.28 19.78
CA LEU A 495 8.47 -13.42 20.23
C LEU A 495 9.05 -13.96 21.53
N PHE A 496 8.28 -13.88 22.61
CA PHE A 496 8.62 -14.41 23.91
C PHE A 496 7.99 -15.78 24.08
N ASP A 497 8.83 -16.81 24.17
CA ASP A 497 8.45 -18.16 24.57
C ASP A 497 8.60 -18.27 26.09
N LYS A 498 7.48 -18.34 26.81
CA LYS A 498 7.45 -18.40 28.27
C LYS A 498 7.76 -19.78 28.82
N ILE A 499 7.60 -20.83 28.01
CA ILE A 499 7.92 -22.21 28.38
C ILE A 499 9.44 -22.41 28.30
N ALA A 500 10.03 -22.02 27.17
CA ALA A 500 11.47 -22.12 26.95
C ALA A 500 12.25 -20.95 27.58
N LYS A 501 11.56 -19.89 28.03
CA LYS A 501 12.15 -18.63 28.53
C LYS A 501 13.13 -18.01 27.52
N MET A 502 12.75 -18.01 26.25
CA MET A 502 13.57 -17.47 25.16
C MET A 502 12.87 -16.31 24.47
N VAL A 503 13.68 -15.42 23.88
CA VAL A 503 13.18 -14.35 23.00
C VAL A 503 13.82 -14.48 21.63
N SER A 504 12.97 -14.46 20.62
CA SER A 504 13.34 -14.48 19.21
C SER A 504 12.96 -13.16 18.57
N LEU A 505 13.93 -12.45 17.98
CA LEU A 505 13.71 -11.23 17.23
C LEU A 505 13.63 -11.52 15.73
N TYR A 506 12.55 -11.05 15.12
CA TYR A 506 12.30 -11.13 13.68
C TYR A 506 12.26 -9.72 13.09
N THR A 507 12.92 -9.53 11.96
CA THR A 507 12.93 -8.28 11.18
C THR A 507 12.01 -8.39 9.95
N SER A 508 11.78 -7.27 9.25
CA SER A 508 10.82 -7.11 8.13
C SER A 508 10.98 -8.07 6.95
N GLU A 509 12.08 -8.84 6.89
CA GLU A 509 12.27 -9.92 5.92
C GLU A 509 11.33 -11.12 6.18
N VAL A 510 10.74 -11.23 7.38
CA VAL A 510 9.83 -12.33 7.76
C VAL A 510 8.42 -11.81 8.07
N SER A 511 7.42 -12.39 7.43
CA SER A 511 6.01 -12.09 7.70
C SER A 511 5.60 -12.49 9.12
N ILE A 512 5.14 -11.54 9.93
CA ILE A 512 4.59 -11.82 11.28
C ILE A 512 3.44 -12.83 11.22
N LEU A 513 2.64 -12.83 10.13
CA LEU A 513 1.57 -13.78 9.91
C LEU A 513 2.08 -15.21 9.74
N SER A 514 3.23 -15.40 9.08
CA SER A 514 3.77 -16.75 8.87
C SER A 514 4.32 -17.31 10.19
N ILE A 515 5.01 -16.48 10.98
CA ILE A 515 5.55 -16.86 12.29
C ILE A 515 4.41 -17.23 13.23
N LEU A 516 3.51 -16.30 13.51
CA LEU A 516 2.42 -16.50 14.48
C LEU A 516 1.41 -17.53 13.98
N GLY A 517 1.13 -17.54 12.66
CA GLY A 517 0.27 -18.53 12.03
C GLY A 517 0.81 -19.96 12.16
N SER A 518 2.12 -20.16 12.14
CA SER A 518 2.72 -21.49 12.34
C SER A 518 2.46 -22.05 13.75
N PHE A 519 2.49 -21.19 14.77
CA PHE A 519 2.20 -21.55 16.16
C PHE A 519 0.71 -21.75 16.39
N SER A 520 -0.12 -20.85 15.85
CA SER A 520 -1.58 -20.96 15.86
C SER A 520 -2.05 -22.29 15.25
N ARG A 521 -1.53 -22.70 14.08
CA ARG A 521 -1.87 -24.00 13.45
C ARG A 521 -1.46 -25.22 14.28
N ARG A 522 -0.48 -25.08 15.17
CA ARG A 522 -0.08 -26.13 16.13
C ARG A 522 -0.91 -26.10 17.42
N GLY A 523 -1.91 -25.21 17.51
CA GLY A 523 -2.76 -25.03 18.67
C GLY A 523 -2.11 -24.25 19.82
N VAL A 524 -0.99 -23.57 19.57
CA VAL A 524 -0.31 -22.76 20.60
C VAL A 524 -1.05 -21.44 20.75
N LYS A 525 -1.49 -21.17 21.98
CA LYS A 525 -2.12 -19.91 22.37
C LYS A 525 -1.07 -18.82 22.60
N GLY A 526 -1.44 -17.58 22.30
CA GLY A 526 -0.58 -16.45 22.63
C GLY A 526 -1.32 -15.12 22.62
N TYR A 527 -0.58 -14.05 22.90
CA TYR A 527 -1.10 -12.69 22.90
C TYR A 527 -0.19 -11.75 22.11
N ILE A 528 -0.77 -10.87 21.31
CA ILE A 528 -0.07 -9.93 20.43
C ILE A 528 -0.24 -8.51 20.99
N ILE A 529 0.88 -7.82 21.16
CA ILE A 529 0.94 -6.37 21.34
C ILE A 529 1.47 -5.81 20.02
N TYR A 530 0.66 -5.01 19.31
CA TYR A 530 1.01 -4.46 18.01
C TYR A 530 1.09 -2.93 18.06
N ASP A 531 2.29 -2.39 18.18
CA ASP A 531 2.53 -0.96 18.29
C ASP A 531 2.72 -0.32 16.89
N VAL A 532 1.74 0.50 16.48
CA VAL A 532 1.77 1.20 15.18
C VAL A 532 2.66 2.44 15.26
N ALA A 533 3.98 2.22 15.25
CA ALA A 533 4.98 3.28 15.37
C ALA A 533 5.22 4.08 14.07
N LEU A 534 4.91 3.51 12.90
CA LEU A 534 5.17 4.11 11.58
C LEU A 534 3.91 4.15 10.71
N LYS A 535 3.72 5.25 9.97
CA LYS A 535 2.62 5.36 9.00
C LYS A 535 2.79 4.28 7.91
N GLY A 536 1.69 3.61 7.56
CA GLY A 536 1.69 2.51 6.58
C GLY A 536 2.05 1.13 7.15
N HIS A 537 2.36 1.02 8.45
CA HIS A 537 2.69 -0.25 9.12
C HIS A 537 1.51 -0.76 9.97
N GLN A 538 0.31 -0.75 9.39
CA GLN A 538 -0.89 -1.26 10.04
C GLN A 538 -0.79 -2.78 10.24
N PRO A 539 -1.43 -3.35 11.29
CA PRO A 539 -1.46 -4.79 11.46
C PRO A 539 -2.01 -5.48 10.21
N PRO A 540 -1.37 -6.55 9.72
CA PRO A 540 -1.88 -7.31 8.58
C PRO A 540 -3.32 -7.79 8.82
N ALA A 541 -4.16 -7.79 7.79
CA ALA A 541 -5.57 -8.14 7.88
C ALA A 541 -5.86 -9.56 8.43
N GLY A 542 -4.87 -10.45 8.44
CA GLY A 542 -4.96 -11.81 9.00
C GLY A 542 -4.65 -11.92 10.50
N LEU A 543 -4.42 -10.81 11.20
CA LEU A 543 -4.25 -10.78 12.66
C LEU A 543 -5.54 -10.38 13.39
N PRO A 544 -5.77 -10.90 14.61
CA PRO A 544 -5.01 -11.95 15.26
C PRO A 544 -5.21 -13.33 14.62
N CYS A 545 -4.20 -14.20 14.73
CA CYS A 545 -4.34 -15.61 14.33
C CYS A 545 -5.34 -16.35 15.25
N GLU A 546 -5.88 -17.47 14.78
CA GLU A 546 -6.78 -18.30 15.59
C GLU A 546 -6.11 -18.73 16.90
N GLY A 547 -6.81 -18.57 18.02
CA GLY A 547 -6.28 -18.88 19.36
C GLY A 547 -5.33 -17.82 19.93
N TRP A 548 -5.18 -16.67 19.28
CA TRP A 548 -4.39 -15.54 19.78
C TRP A 548 -5.25 -14.33 20.15
N GLY A 549 -4.86 -13.64 21.22
CA GLY A 549 -5.38 -12.31 21.54
C GLY A 549 -4.54 -11.19 20.98
N MET A 550 -5.11 -9.98 20.91
CA MET A 550 -4.40 -8.84 20.33
C MET A 550 -4.86 -7.50 20.89
N ILE A 551 -3.90 -6.61 21.10
CA ILE A 551 -4.10 -5.17 21.26
C ILE A 551 -3.28 -4.42 20.21
N VAL A 552 -3.89 -3.38 19.64
CA VAL A 552 -3.25 -2.38 18.74
C VAL A 552 -3.09 -1.05 19.46
#